data_AF-A0A6B3AVE0-F1
#
_entry.id   AF-A0A6B3AVE0-F1
#
_cell.length_a   1.000
_cell.length_b   1.000
_cell.length_c   1.000
_cell.angle_alpha   90.00
_cell.angle_beta   90.00
_cell.angle_gamma   90.00
#
_symmetry.space_group_name_H-M   'P 1'
#
loop_
_entity.id
_entity.type
_entity.pdbx_description
1 polymer ?
#
loop_
_entity_poly.entity_id
_entity_poly.type
_entity_poly.pdbx_seq_one_letter_code
_entity_poly.pdbx_strand_id
1 'polypeptide(L)'
;RIRLRFYLRPVEVLARDGRAAGVRFERTVPDGRGGVTGTGRFEDIGAQLVLRSVGYRGVPLEGLPFDPASGTVPHRAGRVLREGAVAPGEYVAGWIKRGPTGVIGTNRPCAKETVTSLLEDAAALTLRDVPDEPLAALRAEGVEPVTWTGWQAIERAEAELGASLGRNVVKLPDWESLLAAARTARPQERPGRGAPGGAGEGSRR
;
A
#
# COMPACT_ATOMS: atom_id res chain seq x y z
N ARG A 1 10.81 -15.13 27.57
CA ARG A 1 9.76 -16.18 27.63
C ARG A 1 8.58 -15.73 26.78
N ILE A 2 8.14 -16.55 25.83
CA ILE A 2 6.93 -16.28 25.02
C ILE A 2 5.81 -17.16 25.57
N ARG A 3 4.62 -16.57 25.79
CA ARG A 3 3.43 -17.30 26.25
C ARG A 3 2.31 -17.08 25.25
N LEU A 4 1.77 -18.17 24.71
CA LEU A 4 0.56 -18.12 23.89
C LEU A 4 -0.63 -18.42 24.80
N ARG A 5 -1.58 -17.49 24.87
CA ARG A 5 -2.81 -17.63 25.65
C ARG A 5 -4.00 -17.52 24.71
N PHE A 6 -4.89 -18.50 24.77
CA PHE A 6 -6.09 -18.58 23.93
C PHE A 6 -7.33 -18.30 24.76
N TYR A 7 -8.45 -18.05 24.08
CA TYR A 7 -9.77 -17.82 24.69
C TYR A 7 -9.83 -16.62 25.63
N LEU A 8 -9.14 -15.54 25.25
CA LEU A 8 -9.10 -14.27 25.98
C LEU A 8 -9.43 -13.13 25.02
N ARG A 9 -10.55 -12.45 25.28
CA ARG A 9 -10.96 -11.24 24.56
C ARG A 9 -10.50 -10.02 25.36
N PRO A 10 -9.66 -9.13 24.82
CA PRO A 10 -9.30 -7.90 25.52
C PRO A 10 -10.55 -7.02 25.65
N VAL A 11 -10.86 -6.55 26.87
CA VAL A 11 -12.01 -5.67 27.14
C VAL A 11 -11.60 -4.29 27.61
N GLU A 12 -10.43 -4.15 28.24
CA GLU A 12 -9.96 -2.88 28.78
C GLU A 12 -8.43 -2.85 28.85
N VAL A 13 -7.80 -1.75 28.43
CA VAL A 13 -6.39 -1.48 28.74
C VAL A 13 -6.34 -0.79 30.09
N LEU A 14 -5.75 -1.47 31.08
CA LEU A 14 -5.62 -0.96 32.42
C LEU A 14 -4.52 0.09 32.45
N ALA A 15 -4.81 1.24 33.07
CA ALA A 15 -3.86 2.33 33.20
C ALA A 15 -3.47 2.57 34.66
N ARG A 16 -2.19 2.91 34.87
CA ARG A 16 -1.67 3.45 36.13
C ARG A 16 -0.81 4.67 35.81
N ASP A 17 -1.08 5.79 36.46
CA ASP A 17 -0.37 7.05 36.24
C ASP A 17 -0.33 7.47 34.75
N GLY A 18 -1.46 7.28 34.05
CA GLY A 18 -1.60 7.59 32.62
C GLY A 18 -0.87 6.65 31.66
N ARG A 19 -0.27 5.55 32.16
CA ARG A 19 0.48 4.57 31.35
C ARG A 19 -0.16 3.20 31.41
N ALA A 20 0.05 2.39 30.38
CA ALA A 20 -0.42 1.00 30.38
C ALA A 20 0.19 0.22 31.55
N ALA A 21 -0.66 -0.45 32.32
CA ALA A 21 -0.30 -1.30 33.44
C ALA A 21 -0.76 -2.75 33.27
N GLY A 22 -1.65 -3.00 32.30
CA GLY A 22 -2.09 -4.34 31.93
C GLY A 22 -3.25 -4.30 30.96
N VAL A 23 -3.81 -5.48 30.72
CA VAL A 23 -5.05 -5.63 29.94
C VAL A 23 -5.97 -6.55 30.72
N ARG A 24 -7.22 -6.12 30.89
CA ARG A 24 -8.30 -6.98 31.35
C ARG A 24 -8.82 -7.78 30.18
N PHE A 25 -8.90 -9.08 30.37
CA PHE A 25 -9.46 -10.01 29.40
C PHE A 25 -10.71 -10.65 29.95
N GLU A 26 -11.71 -10.82 29.10
CA GLU A 26 -12.81 -11.74 29.34
C GLU A 26 -12.43 -13.13 28.82
N ARG A 27 -12.63 -14.16 29.63
CA ARG A 27 -12.55 -15.55 29.17
C ARG A 27 -13.67 -15.85 28.19
N THR A 28 -13.33 -16.49 27.09
CA THR A 28 -14.29 -16.89 26.06
C THR A 28 -14.41 -18.41 25.94
N VAL A 29 -15.46 -18.90 25.31
CA VAL A 29 -15.61 -20.31 24.90
C VAL A 29 -16.07 -20.37 23.44
N PRO A 30 -15.77 -21.45 22.69
CA PRO A 30 -16.31 -21.65 21.35
C PRO A 30 -17.84 -21.57 21.34
N ASP A 31 -18.40 -20.91 20.33
CA ASP A 31 -19.86 -20.78 20.15
C ASP A 31 -20.48 -21.87 19.25
N GLY A 32 -19.64 -22.77 18.72
CA GLY A 32 -20.05 -23.83 17.79
C GLY A 32 -20.26 -23.37 16.33
N ARG A 33 -20.04 -22.09 16.02
CA ARG A 33 -20.22 -21.48 14.68
C ARG A 33 -18.92 -20.93 14.08
N GLY A 34 -17.78 -21.35 14.64
CA GLY A 34 -16.46 -20.86 14.25
C GLY A 34 -16.05 -19.57 14.97
N GLY A 35 -16.84 -19.08 15.93
CA GLY A 35 -16.55 -17.93 16.76
C GLY A 35 -16.34 -18.28 18.24
N VAL A 36 -16.36 -17.24 19.07
CA VAL A 36 -16.26 -17.36 20.53
C VAL A 36 -17.26 -16.43 21.21
N THR A 37 -17.86 -16.91 22.31
CA THR A 37 -18.73 -16.12 23.18
C THR A 37 -18.07 -15.85 24.54
N GLY A 38 -18.46 -14.75 25.18
CA GLY A 38 -17.98 -14.35 26.50
C GLY A 38 -18.52 -15.26 27.61
N THR A 39 -17.74 -15.47 28.66
CA THR A 39 -18.17 -16.25 29.83
C THR A 39 -18.53 -15.37 31.03
N GLY A 40 -18.35 -14.05 30.94
CA GLY A 40 -18.49 -13.12 32.07
C GLY A 40 -17.39 -13.24 33.13
N ARG A 41 -16.40 -14.12 32.94
CA ARG A 41 -15.25 -14.26 33.85
C ARG A 41 -14.07 -13.46 33.33
N PHE A 42 -13.51 -12.61 34.19
CA PHE A 42 -12.42 -11.70 33.82
C PHE A 42 -11.10 -12.11 34.47
N GLU A 43 -10.00 -11.81 33.79
CA GLU A 43 -8.65 -11.86 34.35
C GLU A 43 -7.80 -10.69 33.87
N ASP A 44 -6.97 -10.16 34.77
CA ASP A 44 -6.08 -9.04 34.47
C ASP A 44 -4.66 -9.58 34.24
N ILE A 45 -4.04 -9.18 33.14
CA ILE A 45 -2.64 -9.51 32.84
C ILE A 45 -1.82 -8.23 32.89
N GLY A 46 -0.90 -8.14 33.85
CA GLY A 46 0.01 -7.00 33.98
C GLY A 46 0.96 -6.88 32.78
N ALA A 47 1.08 -5.67 32.24
CA ALA A 47 1.95 -5.34 31.11
C ALA A 47 2.21 -3.82 31.03
N GLN A 48 3.42 -3.42 30.66
CA GLN A 48 3.80 -2.02 30.47
C GLN A 48 3.73 -1.57 28.99
N LEU A 49 3.50 -2.52 28.08
CA LEU A 49 3.34 -2.30 26.64
C LEU A 49 2.23 -3.21 26.11
N VAL A 50 1.31 -2.64 25.34
CA VAL A 50 0.22 -3.37 24.69
C VAL A 50 0.31 -3.11 23.18
N LEU A 51 0.54 -4.17 22.41
CA LEU A 51 0.61 -4.11 20.95
C LEU A 51 -0.63 -4.81 20.36
N ARG A 52 -1.45 -4.07 19.62
CA ARG A 52 -2.63 -4.61 18.94
C ARG A 52 -2.23 -5.12 17.56
N SER A 53 -2.38 -6.42 17.33
CA SER A 53 -2.12 -7.07 16.03
C SER A 53 -3.34 -7.91 15.60
N VAL A 54 -4.47 -7.25 15.37
CA VAL A 54 -5.76 -7.90 15.03
C VAL A 54 -6.18 -7.66 13.56
N GLY A 55 -5.21 -7.36 12.71
CA GLY A 55 -5.41 -7.00 11.31
C GLY A 55 -5.33 -5.50 11.05
N TYR A 56 -5.14 -5.17 9.77
CA TYR A 56 -5.19 -3.81 9.27
C TYR A 56 -6.61 -3.45 8.82
N ARG A 57 -6.84 -2.20 8.45
CA ARG A 57 -8.07 -1.74 7.79
C ARG A 57 -7.71 -0.67 6.77
N GLY A 58 -8.39 -0.66 5.62
CA GLY A 58 -8.26 0.43 4.67
C GLY A 58 -8.73 1.75 5.28
N VAL A 59 -8.22 2.86 4.73
CA VAL A 59 -8.61 4.22 5.07
C VAL A 59 -9.18 4.85 3.80
N PRO A 60 -10.30 5.60 3.88
CA PRO A 60 -10.85 6.28 2.71
C PRO A 60 -9.83 7.27 2.13
N LEU A 61 -9.80 7.36 0.80
CA LEU A 61 -9.03 8.35 0.06
C LEU A 61 -10.02 9.33 -0.59
N GLU A 62 -9.71 10.62 -0.55
CA GLU A 62 -10.53 11.64 -1.22
C GLU A 62 -10.71 11.30 -2.71
N GLY A 63 -11.93 11.47 -3.20
CA GLY A 63 -12.31 11.15 -4.56
C GLY A 63 -12.56 9.66 -4.84
N LEU A 64 -12.20 8.71 -3.97
CA LEU A 64 -12.40 7.27 -4.18
C LEU A 64 -13.59 6.73 -3.35
N PRO A 65 -14.52 5.94 -3.92
CA PRO A 65 -15.59 5.34 -3.14
C PRO A 65 -15.04 4.32 -2.14
N PHE A 66 -15.66 4.21 -0.97
CA PHE A 66 -15.16 3.40 0.12
C PHE A 66 -16.32 2.75 0.88
N ASP A 67 -16.22 1.44 1.11
CA ASP A 67 -17.12 0.72 2.01
C ASP A 67 -16.52 0.73 3.43
N PRO A 68 -17.10 1.51 4.36
CA PRO A 68 -16.59 1.55 5.72
C PRO A 68 -16.74 0.20 6.42
N ALA A 69 -17.71 -0.66 6.07
CA ALA A 69 -17.94 -1.93 6.74
C ALA A 69 -16.81 -2.92 6.48
N SER A 70 -16.46 -3.14 5.22
CA SER A 70 -15.33 -4.00 4.82
C SER A 70 -13.96 -3.32 4.96
N GLY A 71 -13.91 -1.99 4.92
CA GLY A 71 -12.67 -1.23 4.82
C GLY A 71 -11.99 -1.37 3.46
N THR A 72 -12.77 -1.54 2.38
CA THR A 72 -12.29 -1.74 1.01
C THR A 72 -12.98 -0.79 0.02
N VAL A 73 -12.48 -0.73 -1.20
CA VAL A 73 -13.12 0.00 -2.31
C VAL A 73 -14.11 -0.93 -3.01
N PRO A 74 -15.40 -0.54 -3.16
CA PRO A 74 -16.38 -1.32 -3.91
C PRO A 74 -15.94 -1.57 -5.34
N HIS A 75 -16.05 -2.82 -5.82
CA HIS A 75 -15.57 -3.18 -7.16
C HIS A 75 -16.32 -4.37 -7.79
N ARG A 76 -16.19 -4.52 -9.12
CA ARG A 76 -16.55 -5.72 -9.89
C ARG A 76 -15.33 -6.20 -10.68
N ALA A 77 -14.78 -7.36 -10.34
CA ALA A 77 -13.53 -7.89 -10.92
C ALA A 77 -12.33 -6.91 -10.92
N GLY A 78 -12.30 -5.95 -9.99
CA GLY A 78 -11.28 -4.91 -9.90
C GLY A 78 -11.69 -3.56 -10.49
N ARG A 79 -12.76 -3.47 -11.28
CA ARG A 79 -13.34 -2.19 -11.74
C ARG A 79 -14.05 -1.51 -10.59
N VAL A 80 -13.70 -0.27 -10.26
CA VAL A 80 -14.31 0.48 -9.15
C VAL A 80 -15.80 0.70 -9.41
N LEU A 81 -16.62 0.62 -8.37
CA LEU A 81 -18.05 0.89 -8.43
C LEU A 81 -18.40 2.21 -7.73
N ARG A 82 -19.17 3.06 -8.41
CA ARG A 82 -19.83 4.25 -7.86
C ARG A 82 -21.32 4.07 -8.03
N GLU A 83 -22.06 4.13 -6.92
CA GLU A 83 -23.52 3.96 -6.93
C GLU A 83 -23.98 2.68 -7.67
N GLY A 84 -23.17 1.61 -7.60
CA GLY A 84 -23.42 0.32 -8.26
C GLY A 84 -23.02 0.23 -9.74
N ALA A 85 -22.64 1.35 -10.37
CA ALA A 85 -22.14 1.40 -11.74
C ALA A 85 -20.60 1.36 -11.79
N VAL A 86 -20.05 0.80 -12.87
CA VAL A 86 -18.60 0.81 -13.11
C VAL A 86 -18.14 2.24 -13.38
N ALA A 87 -17.12 2.69 -12.65
CA ALA A 87 -16.43 3.95 -12.90
C ALA A 87 -15.32 3.73 -13.97
N PRO A 88 -15.45 4.28 -15.20
CA PRO A 88 -14.50 4.01 -16.27
C PRO A 88 -13.10 4.54 -15.95
N GLY A 89 -12.10 3.67 -16.09
CA GLY A 89 -10.68 4.02 -15.87
C GLY A 89 -10.22 3.95 -14.40
N GLU A 90 -11.10 3.56 -13.48
CA GLU A 90 -10.76 3.37 -12.07
C GLU A 90 -10.70 1.87 -11.73
N TYR A 91 -9.56 1.43 -11.20
CA TYR A 91 -9.32 0.04 -10.85
C TYR A 91 -8.66 -0.12 -9.49
N VAL A 92 -8.93 -1.23 -8.81
CA VAL A 92 -8.31 -1.59 -7.54
C VAL A 92 -7.71 -2.99 -7.58
N ALA A 93 -6.65 -3.20 -6.82
CA ALA A 93 -5.99 -4.49 -6.64
C ALA A 93 -5.42 -4.60 -5.21
N GLY A 94 -4.96 -5.79 -4.82
CA GLY A 94 -4.35 -6.01 -3.50
C GLY A 94 -5.33 -5.88 -2.34
N TRP A 95 -4.85 -5.35 -1.20
CA TRP A 95 -5.63 -5.29 0.05
C TRP A 95 -6.78 -4.28 0.03
N ILE A 96 -6.64 -3.16 -0.69
CA ILE A 96 -7.75 -2.20 -0.80
C ILE A 96 -8.94 -2.79 -1.59
N LYS A 97 -8.69 -3.83 -2.39
CA LYS A 97 -9.71 -4.63 -3.10
C LYS A 97 -10.29 -5.74 -2.23
N ARG A 98 -9.45 -6.57 -1.60
CA ARG A 98 -9.85 -7.85 -0.95
C ARG A 98 -9.88 -7.84 0.57
N GLY A 99 -9.48 -6.73 1.19
CA GLY A 99 -9.16 -6.67 2.62
C GLY A 99 -7.75 -7.20 2.93
N PRO A 100 -7.26 -6.96 4.16
CA PRO A 100 -5.86 -7.19 4.54
C PRO A 100 -5.60 -8.63 4.96
N THR A 101 -5.87 -9.56 4.05
CA THR A 101 -5.63 -11.00 4.25
C THR A 101 -4.78 -11.59 3.13
N GLY A 102 -4.03 -12.64 3.48
CA GLY A 102 -3.13 -13.33 2.57
C GLY A 102 -1.71 -12.77 2.57
N VAL A 103 -0.80 -13.57 2.00
CA VAL A 103 0.64 -13.23 1.84
C VAL A 103 0.89 -12.45 0.55
N ILE A 104 2.13 -11.97 0.35
CA ILE A 104 2.54 -11.25 -0.88
C ILE A 104 2.12 -12.01 -2.16
N GLY A 105 2.30 -13.33 -2.18
CA GLY A 105 1.91 -14.18 -3.31
C GLY A 105 0.42 -14.16 -3.64
N THR A 106 -0.46 -13.92 -2.67
CA THR A 106 -1.92 -13.84 -2.89
C THR A 106 -2.33 -12.60 -3.68
N ASN A 107 -1.48 -11.57 -3.72
CA ASN A 107 -1.75 -10.36 -4.50
C ASN A 107 -1.55 -10.56 -6.01
N ARG A 108 -0.74 -11.55 -6.43
CA ARG A 108 -0.48 -11.81 -7.85
C ARG A 108 -1.75 -12.21 -8.62
N PRO A 109 -2.53 -13.24 -8.23
CA PRO A 109 -3.76 -13.58 -8.94
C PRO A 109 -4.82 -12.46 -8.86
N CYS A 110 -4.89 -11.76 -7.72
CA CYS A 110 -5.77 -10.59 -7.54
C CYS A 110 -5.47 -9.48 -8.55
N ALA A 111 -4.19 -9.14 -8.72
CA ALA A 111 -3.75 -8.13 -9.68
C ALA A 111 -3.99 -8.61 -11.12
N LYS A 112 -3.77 -9.90 -11.41
CA LYS A 112 -4.04 -10.47 -12.74
C LYS A 112 -5.49 -10.27 -13.16
N GLU A 113 -6.47 -10.55 -12.29
CA GLU A 113 -7.89 -10.33 -12.57
C GLU A 113 -8.21 -8.86 -12.88
N THR A 114 -7.64 -7.94 -12.09
CA THR A 114 -7.82 -6.50 -12.31
C THR A 114 -7.20 -6.06 -13.65
N VAL A 115 -6.01 -6.57 -13.99
CA VAL A 115 -5.35 -6.25 -15.27
C VAL A 115 -6.12 -6.84 -16.44
N THR A 116 -6.67 -8.05 -16.33
CA THR A 116 -7.56 -8.60 -17.36
C THR A 116 -8.74 -7.67 -17.62
N SER A 117 -9.40 -7.18 -16.57
CA SER A 117 -10.48 -6.20 -16.69
C SER A 117 -10.04 -4.90 -17.37
N LEU A 118 -8.85 -4.39 -17.03
CA LEU A 118 -8.29 -3.20 -17.64
C LEU A 118 -8.03 -3.39 -19.14
N LEU A 119 -7.49 -4.56 -19.54
CA LEU A 119 -7.22 -4.88 -20.93
C LEU A 119 -8.50 -5.04 -21.76
N GLU A 120 -9.56 -5.60 -21.18
CA GLU A 120 -10.89 -5.66 -21.81
C GLU A 120 -11.45 -4.27 -22.10
N ASP A 121 -11.21 -3.31 -21.19
CA ASP A 121 -11.72 -1.94 -21.31
C ASP A 121 -10.80 -1.03 -22.14
N ALA A 122 -9.63 -1.53 -22.56
CA ALA A 122 -8.55 -0.72 -23.13
C ALA A 122 -8.99 0.13 -24.33
N ALA A 123 -9.80 -0.44 -25.24
CA ALA A 123 -10.28 0.27 -26.42
C ALA A 123 -11.10 1.53 -26.07
N ALA A 124 -11.88 1.49 -24.99
CA ALA A 124 -12.62 2.66 -24.52
C ALA A 124 -11.72 3.63 -23.75
N LEU A 125 -10.74 3.12 -22.99
CA LEU A 125 -9.80 3.94 -22.23
C LEU A 125 -8.89 4.79 -23.12
N THR A 126 -8.46 4.25 -24.26
CA THR A 126 -7.57 4.95 -25.21
C THR A 126 -8.23 6.12 -25.94
N LEU A 127 -9.56 6.26 -25.85
CA LEU A 127 -10.29 7.39 -26.41
C LEU A 127 -10.29 8.62 -25.49
N ARG A 128 -9.81 8.48 -24.26
CA ARG A 128 -9.77 9.58 -23.29
C ARG A 128 -8.61 10.52 -23.60
N ASP A 129 -8.91 11.81 -23.60
CA ASP A 129 -7.90 12.85 -23.63
C ASP A 129 -7.23 12.95 -22.25
N VAL A 130 -5.92 12.73 -22.21
CA VAL A 130 -5.10 12.72 -20.99
C VAL A 130 -3.79 13.45 -21.25
N PRO A 131 -3.17 14.09 -20.23
CA PRO A 131 -1.89 14.77 -20.43
C PRO A 131 -0.80 13.82 -20.94
N ASP A 132 -0.10 14.23 -22.01
CA ASP A 132 1.00 13.46 -22.60
C ASP A 132 2.19 13.25 -21.63
N GLU A 133 2.39 14.18 -20.70
CA GLU A 133 3.51 14.18 -19.75
C GLU A 133 2.99 14.29 -18.29
N PRO A 134 2.65 13.15 -17.64
CA PRO A 134 2.08 13.14 -16.28
C PRO A 134 2.96 13.85 -15.24
N LEU A 135 4.29 13.78 -15.39
CA LEU A 135 5.22 14.45 -14.46
C LEU A 135 5.16 15.97 -14.58
N ALA A 136 4.96 16.51 -15.79
CA ALA A 136 4.82 17.95 -15.99
C ALA A 136 3.49 18.44 -15.38
N ALA A 137 2.41 17.68 -15.58
CA ALA A 137 1.12 17.98 -14.98
C ALA A 137 1.19 17.99 -13.44
N LEU A 138 1.82 16.98 -12.83
CA LEU A 138 2.00 16.93 -11.37
C LEU A 138 2.81 18.12 -10.83
N ARG A 139 3.88 18.52 -11.53
CA ARG A 139 4.69 19.70 -11.14
C ARG A 139 3.95 21.01 -11.30
N ALA A 140 3.11 21.15 -12.31
CA ALA A 140 2.26 22.33 -12.48
C ALA A 140 1.28 22.49 -11.30
N GLU A 141 0.85 21.38 -10.70
CA GLU A 141 0.05 21.34 -9.46
C GLU A 141 0.89 21.49 -8.17
N GLY A 142 2.19 21.82 -8.28
CA GLY A 142 3.09 22.01 -7.14
C GLY A 142 3.56 20.71 -6.47
N VAL A 143 3.33 19.54 -7.08
CA VAL A 143 3.82 18.26 -6.60
C VAL A 143 5.22 18.01 -7.16
N GLU A 144 6.15 17.56 -6.30
CA GLU A 144 7.48 17.13 -6.73
C GLU A 144 7.66 15.61 -6.52
N PRO A 145 7.39 14.78 -7.56
CA PRO A 145 7.48 13.33 -7.43
C PRO A 145 8.92 12.86 -7.27
N VAL A 146 9.15 11.92 -6.35
CA VAL A 146 10.38 11.12 -6.33
C VAL A 146 10.35 10.16 -7.51
N THR A 147 11.20 10.42 -8.50
CA THR A 147 11.35 9.55 -9.67
C THR A 147 12.08 8.26 -9.31
N TRP A 148 12.14 7.32 -10.24
CA TRP A 148 12.91 6.10 -10.08
C TRP A 148 14.38 6.36 -9.70
N THR A 149 15.04 7.31 -10.35
CA THR A 149 16.44 7.65 -10.05
C THR A 149 16.59 8.29 -8.66
N GLY A 150 15.60 9.08 -8.23
CA GLY A 150 15.52 9.61 -6.86
C GLY A 150 15.36 8.50 -5.82
N TRP A 151 14.49 7.53 -6.07
CA TRP A 151 14.35 6.34 -5.22
C TRP A 151 15.66 5.55 -5.11
N GLN A 152 16.34 5.30 -6.23
CA GLN A 152 17.65 4.63 -6.22
C GLN A 152 18.71 5.43 -5.44
N ALA A 153 18.61 6.75 -5.39
CA ALA A 153 19.50 7.58 -4.58
C ALA A 153 19.23 7.43 -3.08
N ILE A 154 17.96 7.30 -2.67
CA ILE A 154 17.59 6.92 -1.30
C ILE A 154 18.21 5.57 -0.94
N GLU A 155 18.05 4.55 -1.79
CA GLU A 155 18.59 3.21 -1.51
C GLU A 155 20.11 3.22 -1.34
N ARG A 156 20.83 4.01 -2.14
CA ARG A 156 22.29 4.20 -1.98
C ARG A 156 22.63 4.87 -0.65
N ALA A 157 21.97 5.96 -0.30
CA ALA A 157 22.20 6.66 0.97
C ALA A 157 21.95 5.75 2.18
N GLU A 158 20.91 4.92 2.14
CA GLU A 158 20.61 3.92 3.19
C GLU A 158 21.68 2.82 3.29
N ALA A 159 22.22 2.39 2.15
CA ALA A 159 23.31 1.42 2.10
C ALA A 159 24.64 2.01 2.61
N GLU A 160 24.96 3.25 2.24
CA GLU A 160 26.15 3.99 2.70
C GLU A 160 26.11 4.22 4.22
N LEU A 161 24.94 4.63 4.75
CA LEU A 161 24.73 4.74 6.20
C LEU A 161 24.82 3.37 6.89
N GLY A 162 24.35 2.31 6.23
CA GLY A 162 24.57 0.94 6.69
C GLY A 162 26.05 0.65 6.83
N ALA A 163 26.82 0.84 5.76
CA ALA A 163 28.24 0.53 5.69
C ALA A 163 29.05 1.30 6.75
N SER A 164 28.78 2.59 6.95
CA SER A 164 29.48 3.41 7.96
C SER A 164 29.25 2.93 9.39
N LEU A 165 28.18 2.18 9.64
CA LEU A 165 27.83 1.59 10.94
C LEU A 165 28.11 0.08 11.01
N GLY A 166 28.77 -0.50 10.00
CA GLY A 166 29.04 -1.95 9.94
C GLY A 166 27.78 -2.81 9.74
N ARG A 167 26.77 -2.27 9.06
CA ARG A 167 25.48 -2.94 8.76
C ARG A 167 25.25 -2.98 7.24
N ASN A 168 24.36 -3.85 6.77
CA ASN A 168 24.04 -3.93 5.35
C ASN A 168 23.30 -2.68 4.84
N VAL A 169 22.20 -2.32 5.51
CA VAL A 169 21.35 -1.16 5.17
C VAL A 169 20.79 -0.58 6.46
N VAL A 170 20.73 0.74 6.54
CA VAL A 170 20.05 1.48 7.61
C VAL A 170 19.07 2.45 6.98
N LYS A 171 17.79 2.34 7.35
CA LYS A 171 16.72 3.19 6.82
C LYS A 171 16.89 4.64 7.25
N LEU A 172 16.69 5.56 6.32
CA LEU A 172 16.54 6.98 6.64
C LEU A 172 15.20 7.15 7.37
N PRO A 173 15.19 7.68 8.61
CA PRO A 173 14.03 7.57 9.49
C PRO A 173 12.96 8.64 9.26
N ASP A 174 13.26 9.65 8.46
CA ASP A 174 12.42 10.85 8.31
C ASP A 174 12.35 11.33 6.85
N TRP A 175 11.32 12.13 6.58
CA TRP A 175 11.02 12.64 5.24
C TRP A 175 12.08 13.59 4.71
N GLU A 176 12.68 14.42 5.57
CA GLU A 176 13.69 15.40 5.14
C GLU A 176 14.93 14.68 4.59
N SER A 177 15.43 13.70 5.33
CA SER A 177 16.54 12.84 4.92
C SER A 177 16.23 12.08 3.62
N LEU A 178 15.03 11.48 3.51
CA LEU A 178 14.60 10.78 2.30
C LEU A 178 14.56 11.71 1.08
N LEU A 179 13.97 12.89 1.22
CA LEU A 179 13.84 13.86 0.13
C LEU A 179 15.19 14.50 -0.23
N ALA A 180 16.05 14.75 0.74
CA ALA A 180 17.41 15.24 0.51
C ALA A 180 18.23 14.21 -0.30
N ALA A 181 18.19 12.93 0.11
CA ALA A 181 18.84 11.85 -0.62
C ALA A 181 18.29 11.71 -2.05
N ALA A 182 16.97 11.76 -2.23
CA ALA A 182 16.34 11.69 -3.55
C ALA A 182 16.81 12.80 -4.50
N ARG A 183 17.04 14.02 -3.98
CA ARG A 183 17.51 15.17 -4.77
C ARG A 183 18.97 15.09 -5.20
N THR A 184 19.75 14.17 -4.63
CA THR A 184 21.14 13.92 -5.09
C THR A 184 21.17 13.20 -6.44
N ALA A 185 20.04 12.61 -6.86
CA ALA A 185 19.93 12.01 -8.19
C ALA A 185 20.07 13.09 -9.28
N ARG A 186 21.01 12.88 -10.20
CA ARG A 186 21.08 13.71 -11.41
C ARG A 186 19.83 13.45 -12.27
N PRO A 187 19.29 14.47 -12.97
CA PRO A 187 18.23 14.27 -13.93
C PRO A 187 18.65 13.23 -14.99
N GLN A 188 17.75 12.31 -15.33
CA GLN A 188 17.93 11.43 -16.47
C GLN A 188 17.79 12.26 -17.75
N GLU A 189 18.87 12.45 -18.50
CA GLU A 189 18.76 12.94 -19.88
C GLU A 189 18.03 11.88 -20.70
N ARG A 190 16.97 12.29 -21.40
CA ARG A 190 16.26 11.41 -22.33
C ARG A 190 17.23 10.99 -23.44
N PRO A 191 17.32 9.70 -23.82
CA PRO A 191 17.89 9.37 -25.12
C PRO A 191 17.06 10.10 -26.17
N GLY A 192 17.70 10.95 -26.97
CA GLY A 192 17.04 11.74 -28.00
C GLY A 192 16.17 10.83 -28.85
N ARG A 193 14.93 11.25 -29.12
CA ARG A 193 14.09 10.60 -30.14
C ARG A 193 14.92 10.57 -31.42
N GLY A 194 15.41 9.40 -31.79
CA GLY A 194 16.09 9.21 -33.07
C GLY A 194 15.19 9.76 -34.16
N ALA A 195 15.71 10.70 -34.94
CA ALA A 195 15.04 11.17 -36.14
C ALA A 195 14.66 9.96 -37.01
N PRO A 196 13.50 9.95 -37.67
CA PRO A 196 13.17 8.90 -38.62
C PRO A 196 14.24 8.94 -39.71
N GLY A 197 15.09 7.91 -39.75
CA GLY A 197 16.07 7.72 -40.81
C GLY A 197 15.34 7.73 -42.15
N GLY A 198 15.67 8.71 -42.98
CA GLY A 198 15.10 8.88 -44.30
C GLY A 198 15.25 7.60 -45.11
N ALA A 199 14.17 7.23 -45.80
CA ALA A 199 14.20 6.25 -46.86
C ALA A 199 15.21 6.70 -47.93
N GLY A 200 16.37 6.04 -47.96
CA GLY A 200 17.30 6.10 -49.06
C GLY A 200 16.88 5.09 -50.13
N GLU A 201 16.22 5.59 -51.17
CA GLU A 201 16.11 4.90 -52.45
C GLU A 201 17.50 4.68 -53.07
N GLY A 202 17.68 3.54 -53.74
CA GLY A 202 18.57 3.41 -54.89
C GLY A 202 19.94 2.77 -54.64
N SER A 203 20.10 1.50 -55.04
CA SER A 203 20.66 1.19 -56.37
C SER A 203 21.02 -0.29 -56.48
N ARG A 204 20.57 -0.88 -57.58
CA ARG A 204 21.02 -2.17 -58.12
C ARG A 204 22.54 -2.18 -58.31
N ARG A 205 23.18 -3.30 -57.98
CA ARG A 205 23.94 -4.19 -58.88
C ARG A 205 24.29 -5.48 -58.15
#